data_AF-A0A969HJL1-F1
#
_entry.id   AF-A0A969HJL1-F1
#
_cell.length_a   1.000
_cell.length_b   1.000
_cell.length_c   1.000
_cell.angle_alpha   90.00
_cell.angle_beta   90.00
_cell.angle_gamma   90.00
#
_symmetry.space_group_name_H-M   'P 1'
#
loop_
_entity.id
_entity.type
_entity.pdbx_description
1 polymer ?
#
loop_
_entity_poly.entity_id
_entity_poly.type
_entity_poly.pdbx_seq_one_letter_code
_entity_poly.pdbx_strand_id
1 'polypeptide(L)'
;MYGFDEYADSLVLTEDNYWEFLVAISEHRGQEADRIAGRVRQAMAESALILLGYNLRSWDFKTLFWGLIKTRPVSQPGVFVQLRPDSDEESYLEQYLSRAEFEVVWSDIPSYLKKLQPG
;
A
#
# COMPACT_ATOMS: atom_id res chain seq x y z
N MET A 1 3.97 -10.77 -2.18
CA MET A 1 4.32 -10.20 -0.85
C MET A 1 3.68 -11.01 0.26
N TYR A 2 2.45 -11.53 0.07
CA TYR A 2 1.70 -12.35 1.03
C TYR A 2 1.86 -13.86 0.83
N GLY A 3 3.08 -14.30 0.51
CA GLY A 3 3.40 -15.70 0.25
C GLY A 3 3.33 -16.12 -1.22
N PHE A 4 3.44 -17.43 -1.43
CA PHE A 4 3.36 -18.12 -2.70
C PHE A 4 2.35 -19.27 -2.58
N ASP A 5 1.47 -19.43 -3.57
CA ASP A 5 0.40 -20.46 -3.54
C ASP A 5 0.96 -21.89 -3.47
N GLU A 6 2.18 -22.10 -4.00
CA GLU A 6 2.90 -23.38 -3.93
C GLU A 6 3.32 -23.76 -2.49
N TYR A 7 3.38 -22.78 -1.58
CA TYR A 7 3.80 -22.93 -0.20
C TYR A 7 2.71 -22.39 0.73
N ALA A 8 1.73 -23.24 1.04
CA ALA A 8 0.57 -22.86 1.85
C ALA A 8 0.92 -22.14 3.16
N ASP A 9 1.96 -22.61 3.85
CA ASP A 9 2.42 -22.04 5.14
C ASP A 9 3.03 -20.62 5.01
N SER A 10 3.30 -20.16 3.78
CA SER A 10 3.81 -18.81 3.52
C SER A 10 2.69 -17.78 3.30
N LEU A 11 1.44 -18.23 3.14
CA LEU A 11 0.33 -17.38 2.75
C LEU A 11 -0.16 -16.53 3.93
N VAL A 12 -0.38 -15.24 3.67
CA VAL A 12 -0.96 -14.30 4.64
C VAL A 12 -2.41 -14.05 4.26
N LEU A 13 -3.32 -14.83 4.86
CA LEU A 13 -4.74 -14.86 4.45
C LEU A 13 -5.70 -14.44 5.57
N THR A 14 -5.36 -14.78 6.82
CA THR A 14 -6.20 -14.47 7.98
C THR A 14 -5.76 -13.16 8.63
N GLU A 15 -6.67 -12.52 9.36
CA GLU A 15 -6.38 -11.33 10.16
C GLU A 15 -5.15 -11.54 11.07
N ASP A 16 -5.07 -12.67 11.76
CA ASP A 16 -3.95 -13.01 12.64
C ASP A 16 -2.63 -13.07 11.86
N ASN A 17 -2.63 -13.67 10.66
CA ASN A 17 -1.43 -13.70 9.82
C ASN A 17 -1.02 -12.29 9.38
N TYR A 18 -1.97 -11.40 9.08
CA TYR A 18 -1.67 -10.01 8.72
C TYR A 18 -1.05 -9.26 9.89
N TRP A 19 -1.53 -9.49 11.11
CA TRP A 19 -0.94 -8.92 12.33
C TRP A 19 0.47 -9.43 12.57
N GLU A 20 0.68 -10.75 12.54
CA GLU A 20 2.01 -11.37 12.69
C GLU A 20 2.99 -10.82 11.64
N PHE A 21 2.54 -10.72 10.40
CA PHE A 21 3.35 -10.16 9.33
C PHE A 21 3.69 -8.67 9.58
N LEU A 22 2.71 -7.86 10.00
CA LEU A 22 2.92 -6.44 10.33
C LEU A 22 3.94 -6.25 11.46
N VAL A 23 3.86 -7.06 12.51
CA VAL A 23 4.84 -7.07 13.61
C VAL A 23 6.22 -7.42 13.08
N ALA A 24 6.32 -8.53 12.32
CA ALA A 24 7.60 -9.02 11.79
C ALA A 24 8.33 -7.99 10.90
N ILE A 25 7.60 -7.27 10.03
CA ILE A 25 8.18 -6.26 9.13
C ILE A 25 8.52 -4.93 9.84
N SER A 26 7.95 -4.71 11.02
CA SER A 26 8.22 -3.56 11.87
C SER A 26 9.46 -3.77 12.74
N GLU A 27 9.55 -4.90 13.44
CA GLU A 27 10.62 -5.20 14.40
C GLU A 27 12.01 -5.35 13.74
N HIS A 28 12.06 -5.99 12.58
CA HIS A 28 13.32 -6.31 11.89
C HIS A 28 13.63 -5.33 10.76
N ARG A 29 13.03 -4.14 10.77
CA ARG A 29 13.13 -3.18 9.67
C ARG A 29 14.59 -2.79 9.39
N GLY A 30 15.04 -3.06 8.16
CA GLY A 30 16.39 -2.75 7.69
C GLY A 30 17.49 -3.68 8.24
N GLN A 31 17.11 -4.76 8.93
CA GLN A 31 18.02 -5.76 9.47
C GLN A 31 18.08 -7.00 8.56
N GLU A 32 18.98 -7.94 8.85
CA GLU A 32 19.09 -9.19 8.08
C GLU A 32 17.81 -10.05 8.18
N ALA A 33 17.11 -10.00 9.31
CA ALA A 33 15.87 -10.72 9.55
C ALA A 33 14.62 -10.03 8.95
N ASP A 34 14.78 -8.94 8.20
CA ASP A 34 13.68 -8.24 7.58
C ASP A 34 12.96 -9.11 6.55
N ARG A 35 11.65 -9.31 6.73
CA ARG A 35 10.84 -10.09 5.78
C ARG A 35 10.65 -9.38 4.43
N ILE A 36 10.98 -8.09 4.34
CA ILE A 36 10.90 -7.30 3.11
C ILE A 36 12.29 -7.19 2.49
N ALA A 37 12.44 -7.74 1.29
CA ALA A 37 13.69 -7.67 0.54
C ALA A 37 14.18 -6.21 0.42
N GLY A 38 15.47 -5.98 0.67
CA GLY A 38 16.07 -4.63 0.67
C GLY A 38 15.80 -3.84 -0.61
N ARG A 39 15.83 -4.52 -1.76
CA ARG A 39 15.44 -3.95 -3.07
C ARG A 39 14.04 -3.34 -3.07
N VAL A 40 13.08 -4.01 -2.46
CA VAL A 40 11.68 -3.54 -2.41
C VAL A 40 11.60 -2.31 -1.51
N ARG A 41 12.29 -2.31 -0.36
CA ARG A 41 12.35 -1.13 0.51
C ARG A 41 12.94 0.08 -0.18
N GLN A 42 14.04 -0.12 -0.91
CA GLN A 42 14.68 0.95 -1.68
C GLN A 42 13.72 1.52 -2.73
N ALA A 43 13.12 0.65 -3.56
CA ALA A 43 12.17 1.09 -4.59
C ALA A 43 10.97 1.85 -4.00
N MET A 44 10.44 1.39 -2.86
CA MET A 44 9.37 2.07 -2.13
C MET A 44 9.79 3.45 -1.61
N ALA A 45 11.05 3.63 -1.20
CA ALA A 45 11.56 4.91 -0.69
C ALA A 45 11.89 5.92 -1.81
N GLU A 46 12.35 5.44 -2.96
CA GLU A 46 12.89 6.28 -4.04
C GLU A 46 11.88 6.60 -5.16
N SER A 47 10.75 5.88 -5.21
CA SER A 47 9.77 6.03 -6.30
C SER A 47 8.48 6.72 -5.84
N ALA A 48 7.85 7.46 -6.77
CA ALA A 48 6.42 7.76 -6.68
C ALA A 48 5.62 6.44 -6.72
N LEU A 49 4.60 6.35 -5.85
CA LEU A 49 3.75 5.16 -5.76
C LEU A 49 2.38 5.45 -6.34
N ILE A 50 1.88 4.55 -7.18
CA ILE A 50 0.49 4.54 -7.61
C ILE A 50 -0.18 3.31 -6.99
N LEU A 51 -1.21 3.55 -6.19
CA LEU A 51 -2.01 2.52 -5.54
C LEU A 51 -3.34 2.38 -6.29
N LEU A 52 -3.58 1.18 -6.82
CA LEU A 52 -4.73 0.87 -7.67
C LEU A 52 -5.51 -0.31 -7.06
N GLY A 53 -6.83 -0.18 -7.00
CA GLY A 53 -7.72 -1.31 -6.69
C GLY A 53 -7.72 -1.80 -5.25
N TYR A 54 -7.09 -1.07 -4.31
CA TYR A 54 -7.16 -1.42 -2.90
C TYR A 54 -8.51 -1.08 -2.30
N ASN A 55 -9.07 -2.01 -1.54
CA ASN A 55 -10.16 -1.73 -0.60
C ASN A 55 -9.54 -1.26 0.72
N LEU A 56 -9.84 -0.03 1.15
CA LEU A 56 -9.24 0.55 2.36
C LEU A 56 -9.60 -0.18 3.66
N ARG A 57 -10.70 -0.95 3.66
CA ARG A 57 -11.12 -1.75 4.82
C ARG A 57 -10.38 -3.08 4.91
N SER A 58 -9.77 -3.52 3.81
CA SER A 58 -9.09 -4.79 3.71
C SER A 58 -7.83 -4.85 4.58
N TRP A 59 -7.51 -6.06 5.06
CA TRP A 59 -6.34 -6.29 5.90
C TRP A 59 -5.03 -6.16 5.10
N ASP A 60 -5.01 -6.58 3.84
CA ASP A 60 -3.86 -6.42 2.97
C ASP A 60 -3.52 -4.94 2.72
N PHE A 61 -4.53 -4.09 2.50
CA PHE A 61 -4.25 -2.65 2.40
C PHE A 61 -3.69 -2.10 3.71
N LYS A 62 -4.35 -2.39 4.84
CA LYS A 62 -3.93 -1.86 6.15
C LYS A 62 -2.50 -2.28 6.48
N THR A 63 -2.17 -3.56 6.29
CA THR A 63 -0.83 -4.09 6.57
C THR A 63 0.23 -3.48 5.65
N LEU A 64 -0.05 -3.36 4.35
CA LEU A 64 0.85 -2.68 3.42
C LEU A 64 1.04 -1.21 3.79
N PHE A 65 -0.06 -0.50 4.06
CA PHE A 65 -0.05 0.92 4.36
C PHE A 65 0.73 1.21 5.64
N TRP A 66 0.40 0.53 6.75
CA TRP A 66 1.03 0.76 8.04
C TRP A 66 2.45 0.20 8.13
N GLY A 67 2.73 -0.91 7.46
CA GLY A 67 4.03 -1.57 7.53
C GLY A 67 5.09 -0.94 6.63
N LEU A 68 4.70 -0.54 5.42
CA LEU A 68 5.63 -0.11 4.37
C LEU A 68 5.44 1.33 3.92
N ILE A 69 4.21 1.72 3.63
CA ILE A 69 3.95 2.98 2.94
C ILE A 69 4.07 4.16 3.89
N LYS A 70 3.40 4.10 5.04
CA LYS A 70 3.38 5.17 6.03
C LYS A 70 4.74 5.34 6.72
N THR A 71 5.53 4.28 6.80
CA THR A 71 6.80 4.28 7.51
C THR A 71 7.96 4.71 6.61
N ARG A 72 7.76 4.82 5.30
CA ARG A 72 8.82 5.19 4.34
C ARG A 72 9.22 6.66 4.48
N PRO A 73 10.50 7.01 4.26
CA PRO A 73 10.86 8.39 3.99
C PRO A 73 10.20 8.81 2.67
N VAL A 74 9.36 9.83 2.68
CA VAL A 74 8.70 10.30 1.46
C VAL A 74 9.66 11.17 0.66
N SER A 75 10.08 10.66 -0.49
CA SER A 75 10.85 11.43 -1.49
C SER A 75 9.96 12.02 -2.59
N GLN A 76 8.86 11.34 -2.91
CA GLN A 76 7.90 11.74 -3.94
C GLN A 76 6.47 11.43 -3.48
N PRO A 77 5.52 12.36 -3.69
CA PRO A 77 4.11 12.11 -3.40
C PRO A 77 3.58 10.96 -4.27
N GLY A 78 2.68 10.17 -3.71
CA GLY A 78 2.00 9.09 -4.40
C GLY A 78 0.59 9.48 -4.87
N VAL A 79 -0.02 8.60 -5.65
CA VAL A 79 -1.42 8.72 -6.07
C VAL A 79 -2.19 7.48 -5.63
N PHE A 80 -3.36 7.69 -5.04
CA PHE A 80 -4.32 6.65 -4.67
C PHE A 80 -5.55 6.77 -5.55
N VAL A 81 -5.75 5.81 -6.46
CA VAL A 81 -6.91 5.83 -7.38
C VAL A 81 -8.03 5.00 -6.78
N GLN A 82 -9.21 5.60 -6.64
CA GLN A 82 -10.39 4.96 -6.07
C GLN A 82 -11.65 5.29 -6.83
N LEU A 83 -12.58 4.35 -6.79
CA LEU A 83 -13.97 4.66 -7.09
C LEU A 83 -14.50 5.62 -6.04
N ARG A 84 -15.31 6.57 -6.49
CA ARG A 84 -16.02 7.50 -5.63
C ARG A 84 -16.94 6.70 -4.68
N PRO A 85 -16.85 6.88 -3.35
CA PRO A 85 -17.75 6.25 -2.40
C PRO A 85 -19.16 6.85 -2.49
N ASP A 86 -20.18 6.07 -2.12
CA ASP A 86 -21.59 6.51 -2.13
C ASP A 86 -21.97 7.40 -0.94
N SER A 87 -21.09 7.52 0.05
CA SER A 87 -21.26 8.30 1.29
C SER A 87 -20.19 9.39 1.43
N ASP A 88 -20.31 10.25 2.45
CA ASP A 88 -19.36 11.33 2.78
C ASP A 88 -17.99 10.83 3.32
N GLU A 89 -17.50 9.70 2.82
CA GLU A 89 -16.19 9.15 3.17
C GLU A 89 -15.06 9.85 2.41
N GLU A 90 -15.33 10.55 1.30
CA GLU A 90 -14.31 11.22 0.48
C GLU A 90 -13.37 12.09 1.31
N SER A 91 -13.92 13.04 2.07
CA SER A 91 -13.11 13.99 2.86
C SER A 91 -12.28 13.28 3.94
N TYR A 92 -12.82 12.23 4.55
CA TYR A 92 -12.07 11.43 5.51
C TYR A 92 -10.90 10.71 4.82
N LEU A 93 -11.13 10.14 3.63
CA LEU A 93 -10.12 9.40 2.89
C LEU A 93 -9.02 10.30 2.34
N GLU A 94 -9.37 11.45 1.80
CA GLU A 94 -8.42 12.49 1.40
C GLU A 94 -7.57 12.95 2.58
N GLN A 95 -8.18 13.20 3.74
CA GLN A 95 -7.44 13.58 4.94
C GLN A 95 -6.56 12.43 5.47
N TYR A 96 -7.04 11.19 5.40
CA TYR A 96 -6.29 10.03 5.88
C TYR A 96 -5.05 9.77 5.03
N LEU A 97 -5.19 9.81 3.70
CA LEU A 97 -4.12 9.49 2.75
C LEU A 97 -3.14 10.65 2.53
N SER A 98 -3.58 11.90 2.65
CA SER A 98 -2.68 13.06 2.58
C SER A 98 -1.61 13.05 3.68
N ARG A 99 -1.90 12.47 4.86
CA ARG A 99 -0.91 12.27 5.93
C ARG A 99 0.23 11.32 5.56
N ALA A 100 0.08 10.55 4.48
CA ALA A 100 1.11 9.69 3.92
C ALA A 100 1.61 10.22 2.55
N GLU A 101 1.34 11.49 2.24
CA GLU A 101 1.74 12.16 1.00
C GLU A 101 1.13 11.51 -0.25
N PHE A 102 -0.14 11.11 -0.16
CA PHE A 102 -0.92 10.64 -1.29
C PHE A 102 -2.00 11.64 -1.69
N GLU A 103 -2.09 11.90 -3.00
CA GLU A 103 -3.26 12.51 -3.63
C GLU A 103 -4.29 11.43 -3.94
N VAL A 104 -5.57 11.70 -3.65
CA VAL A 104 -6.67 10.79 -3.99
C VAL A 104 -7.29 11.21 -5.31
N VAL A 105 -7.36 10.27 -6.25
CA VAL A 105 -8.01 10.47 -7.55
C VAL A 105 -9.27 9.61 -7.63
N TRP A 106 -10.42 10.27 -7.62
CA TRP A 106 -11.73 9.65 -7.76
C TRP A 106 -12.03 9.31 -9.23
N SER A 107 -11.66 8.11 -9.65
CA SER A 107 -11.80 7.61 -11.03
C SER A 107 -11.79 6.08 -11.06
N ASP A 108 -12.41 5.48 -12.08
CA ASP A 108 -12.11 4.09 -12.41
C ASP A 108 -10.68 3.95 -12.96
N ILE A 109 -10.10 2.75 -12.79
CA ILE A 109 -8.73 2.44 -13.18
C ILE A 109 -8.54 2.59 -14.70
N PRO A 110 -9.39 2.02 -15.58
CA PRO A 110 -9.25 2.21 -17.03
C PRO A 110 -9.18 3.68 -17.45
N SER A 111 -10.06 4.54 -16.92
CA SER A 111 -10.07 5.97 -17.22
C SER A 111 -8.82 6.68 -16.73
N TYR A 112 -8.30 6.31 -15.56
CA TYR A 112 -7.07 6.89 -15.02
C TYR A 112 -5.84 6.48 -15.85
N LEU A 113 -5.71 5.20 -16.23
CA LEU A 113 -4.58 4.71 -17.02
C LEU A 113 -4.49 5.38 -18.39
N LYS A 114 -5.63 5.70 -19.03
CA LYS A 114 -5.65 6.48 -20.29
C LYS A 114 -5.02 7.87 -20.15
N LYS A 115 -5.09 8.49 -18.97
CA LYS A 115 -4.47 9.81 -18.71
C LYS A 115 -2.96 9.74 -18.53
N LEU A 116 -2.42 8.56 -18.18
CA LEU A 116 -0.98 8.36 -17.93
C LEU A 116 -0.19 8.02 -19.20
N GLN A 117 -0.86 7.65 -20.30
CA GLN A 117 -0.18 7.38 -21.55
C GLN A 117 0.39 8.69 -22.11
N PRO A 118 1.71 8.77 -22.41
CA PRO A 118 2.25 9.90 -23.13
C PRO A 118 1.59 9.95 -24.52
N GLY A 119 1.09 11.14 -24.89
CA GLY A 119 0.56 11.40 -26.23
C GLY A 119 1.64 11.36 -27.31
#